data_AF-A0A1D2W9N9-F1
#
_entry.id   AF-A0A1D2W9N9-F1
#
_cell.length_a   1.000
_cell.length_b   1.000
_cell.length_c   1.000
_cell.angle_alpha   90.00
_cell.angle_beta   90.00
_cell.angle_gamma   90.00
#
_symmetry.space_group_name_H-M   'P 1'
#
loop_
_entity.id
_entity.type
_entity.pdbx_description
1 polymer ?
#
loop_
_entity_poly.entity_id
_entity_poly.type
_entity_poly.pdbx_seq_one_letter_code
_entity_poly.pdbx_strand_id
1 'polypeptide(L)'
;MYEIFYFRGGLYKFDELVEYIEDIGGMVLRKDRFELIRGEYFLANEVHVLLVVPEEEVENTKMLIGEIKGTAHDVEITEEQKRTLLAYLSIYDSLNRTDKWTEEENIKDAITCPCYALLCNQLEDEECQLDADLKQILSEMCTNGVIEYKISAEGKYEYRLKKTD
;
A
#
# COMPACT_ATOMS: atom_id res chain seq x y z
N MET A 1 3.35 -4.13 15.17
CA MET A 1 3.58 -5.00 13.99
C MET A 1 2.49 -4.64 12.97
N TYR A 2 2.53 -5.11 11.71
CA TYR A 2 1.41 -4.89 10.78
C TYR A 2 0.70 -6.20 10.47
N GLU A 3 -0.62 -6.12 10.36
CA GLU A 3 -1.51 -7.17 9.91
C GLU A 3 -2.03 -6.87 8.51
N ILE A 4 -2.24 -7.93 7.73
CA ILE A 4 -2.62 -7.83 6.33
C ILE A 4 -3.91 -8.61 6.12
N PHE A 5 -4.93 -7.93 5.61
CA PHE A 5 -6.22 -8.54 5.35
C PHE A 5 -6.88 -8.01 4.09
N TYR A 6 -7.83 -8.78 3.59
CA TYR A 6 -8.57 -8.49 2.38
C TYR A 6 -9.91 -7.85 2.72
N PHE A 7 -10.16 -6.67 2.17
CA PHE A 7 -11.46 -6.01 2.22
C PHE A 7 -12.27 -6.31 0.97
N ARG A 8 -13.58 -6.49 1.18
CA ARG A 8 -14.59 -6.57 0.13
C ARG A 8 -15.82 -5.76 0.53
N GLY A 9 -16.31 -4.86 -0.33
CA GLY A 9 -17.49 -4.06 -0.01
C GLY A 9 -17.96 -3.18 -1.16
N GLY A 10 -19.04 -2.42 -0.96
CA GLY A 10 -19.51 -1.45 -1.96
C GLY A 10 -18.61 -0.20 -2.02
N LEU A 11 -18.81 0.63 -3.05
CA LEU A 11 -18.16 1.95 -3.15
C LEU A 11 -18.63 2.96 -2.07
N TYR A 12 -19.78 2.71 -1.45
CA TYR A 12 -20.35 3.63 -0.47
C TYR A 12 -19.42 3.78 0.74
N LYS A 13 -18.94 5.02 0.96
CA LYS A 13 -17.98 5.38 2.04
C LYS A 13 -16.65 4.63 2.00
N PHE A 14 -16.29 4.02 0.86
CA PHE A 14 -15.00 3.35 0.75
C PHE A 14 -13.83 4.32 0.89
N ASP A 15 -13.98 5.55 0.38
CA ASP A 15 -12.91 6.55 0.49
C ASP A 15 -12.69 7.00 1.96
N GLU A 16 -13.74 6.96 2.82
CA GLU A 16 -13.59 7.19 4.27
C GLU A 16 -12.71 6.10 4.93
N LEU A 17 -12.79 4.85 4.44
CA LEU A 17 -11.91 3.78 4.89
C LEU A 17 -10.48 3.98 4.41
N VAL A 18 -10.28 4.45 3.17
CA VAL A 18 -8.94 4.74 2.65
C VAL A 18 -8.27 5.82 3.48
N GLU A 19 -8.95 6.94 3.71
CA GLU A 19 -8.47 8.04 4.54
C GLU A 19 -8.10 7.56 5.95
N TYR A 20 -8.99 6.78 6.58
CA TYR A 20 -8.73 6.22 7.90
C TYR A 20 -7.46 5.35 7.93
N ILE A 21 -7.29 4.47 6.94
CA ILE A 21 -6.12 3.57 6.86
C ILE A 21 -4.83 4.38 6.67
N GLU A 22 -4.85 5.43 5.86
CA GLU A 22 -3.69 6.29 5.67
C GLU A 22 -3.37 7.10 6.93
N ASP A 23 -4.38 7.60 7.65
CA ASP A 23 -4.23 8.38 8.89
C ASP A 23 -3.58 7.57 10.03
N ILE A 24 -3.87 6.28 10.11
CA ILE A 24 -3.24 5.38 11.09
C ILE A 24 -1.87 4.84 10.64
N GLY A 25 -1.34 5.30 9.50
CA GLY A 25 -0.05 4.86 8.98
C GLY A 25 -0.07 3.46 8.36
N GLY A 26 -1.24 3.04 7.87
CA GLY A 26 -1.43 1.85 7.04
C GLY A 26 -1.30 2.15 5.54
N MET A 27 -1.64 1.16 4.72
CA MET A 27 -1.61 1.28 3.26
C MET A 27 -2.73 0.45 2.62
N VAL A 28 -3.36 1.03 1.60
CA VAL A 28 -4.36 0.37 0.77
C VAL A 28 -3.73 -0.04 -0.56
N LEU A 29 -3.69 -1.35 -0.82
CA LEU A 29 -3.12 -1.91 -2.04
C LEU A 29 -4.21 -2.39 -2.98
N ARG A 30 -4.12 -1.92 -4.23
CA ARG A 30 -4.86 -2.38 -5.42
C ARG A 30 -6.39 -2.32 -5.28
N LYS A 31 -6.99 -1.29 -5.88
CA LYS A 31 -8.46 -1.11 -6.01
C LYS A 31 -8.98 -1.87 -7.23
N ASP A 32 -9.25 -3.16 -7.09
CA ASP A 32 -10.00 -3.90 -8.12
C ASP A 32 -11.49 -3.55 -7.96
N ARG A 33 -12.05 -2.87 -8.97
CA ARG A 33 -13.49 -2.56 -9.05
C ARG A 33 -14.16 -3.66 -9.88
N PHE A 34 -15.09 -4.39 -9.28
CA PHE A 34 -15.90 -5.40 -9.94
C PHE A 34 -17.32 -4.89 -10.13
N GLU A 35 -17.80 -4.89 -11.37
CA GLU A 35 -19.21 -4.68 -11.66
C GLU A 35 -19.93 -6.04 -11.56
N LEU A 36 -20.74 -6.23 -10.51
CA LEU A 36 -21.60 -7.40 -10.40
C LEU A 36 -22.96 -7.09 -11.01
N ILE A 37 -23.25 -7.68 -12.17
CA ILE A 37 -24.58 -7.69 -12.77
C ILE A 37 -25.42 -8.78 -12.07
N ARG A 38 -26.33 -8.39 -11.18
CA ARG A 38 -27.33 -9.29 -10.59
C ARG A 38 -28.68 -9.09 -11.29
N GLY A 39 -28.91 -9.86 -12.35
CA GLY A 39 -30.18 -9.86 -13.09
C GLY A 39 -30.45 -8.54 -13.83
N GLU A 40 -31.71 -8.31 -14.24
CA GLU A 40 -32.09 -7.21 -15.13
C GLU A 40 -32.02 -5.80 -14.50
N TYR A 41 -31.79 -5.63 -13.19
CA TYR A 41 -31.96 -4.32 -12.52
C TYR A 41 -30.96 -3.94 -11.40
N PHE A 42 -29.86 -4.68 -11.16
CA PHE A 42 -28.87 -4.27 -10.17
C PHE A 42 -27.42 -4.38 -10.69
N LEU A 43 -26.81 -3.22 -10.95
CA LEU A 43 -25.36 -3.03 -11.01
C LEU A 43 -24.88 -2.76 -9.59
N ALA A 44 -24.23 -3.74 -8.96
CA ALA A 44 -23.53 -3.53 -7.69
C ALA A 44 -22.04 -3.39 -7.98
N ASN A 45 -21.51 -2.18 -7.82
CA ASN A 45 -20.06 -1.95 -7.89
C ASN A 45 -19.44 -2.37 -6.56
N GLU A 46 -18.58 -3.37 -6.63
CA GLU A 46 -17.86 -3.91 -5.48
C GLU A 46 -16.38 -3.56 -5.58
N VAL A 47 -15.79 -3.15 -4.47
CA VAL A 47 -14.38 -2.84 -4.32
C VAL A 47 -13.73 -3.94 -3.50
N HIS A 48 -12.59 -4.39 -4.00
CA HIS A 48 -11.76 -5.38 -3.36
C HIS A 48 -10.36 -4.79 -3.22
N VAL A 49 -9.82 -4.78 -2.00
CA VAL A 49 -8.48 -4.25 -1.70
C VAL A 49 -7.75 -5.10 -0.67
N LEU A 50 -6.42 -5.07 -0.72
CA LEU A 50 -5.58 -5.52 0.39
C LEU A 50 -5.29 -4.33 1.29
N LEU A 51 -5.43 -4.53 2.60
CA LEU A 51 -5.17 -3.54 3.63
C LEU A 51 -3.96 -4.00 4.45
N VAL A 52 -3.00 -3.09 4.62
CA VAL A 52 -1.86 -3.24 5.54
C VAL A 52 -2.13 -2.30 6.71
N VAL A 53 -2.33 -2.84 7.91
CA VAL A 53 -2.86 -2.09 9.07
C VAL A 53 -1.99 -2.34 10.29
N PRO A 54 -1.68 -1.31 11.11
CA PRO A 54 -1.03 -1.51 12.40
C PRO A 54 -1.84 -2.49 13.26
N GLU A 55 -1.16 -3.44 13.90
CA GLU A 55 -1.78 -4.51 14.70
C GLU A 55 -2.72 -3.95 15.78
N GLU A 56 -2.34 -2.83 16.40
CA GLU A 56 -3.13 -2.12 17.40
C GLU A 56 -4.45 -1.53 16.87
N GLU A 57 -4.56 -1.29 15.56
CA GLU A 57 -5.72 -0.67 14.91
C GLU A 57 -6.62 -1.68 14.17
N VAL A 58 -6.29 -2.97 14.23
CA VAL A 58 -7.03 -4.02 13.51
C VAL A 58 -8.50 -4.09 13.95
N GLU A 59 -8.78 -4.03 15.25
CA GLU A 59 -10.14 -4.11 15.77
C GLU A 59 -10.98 -2.90 15.32
N ASN A 60 -10.43 -1.69 15.46
CA ASN A 60 -11.09 -0.45 15.02
C ASN A 60 -11.35 -0.47 13.51
N THR A 61 -10.38 -0.95 12.73
CA THR A 61 -10.54 -1.08 11.27
C THR A 61 -11.65 -2.06 10.91
N LYS A 62 -11.69 -3.23 11.57
CA LYS A 62 -12.77 -4.23 11.34
C LYS A 62 -14.15 -3.67 11.73
N MET A 63 -14.23 -2.84 12.76
CA MET A 63 -15.48 -2.14 13.13
C MET A 63 -15.92 -1.17 12.02
N LEU A 64 -15.03 -0.29 11.55
CA LEU A 64 -15.32 0.66 10.47
C LEU A 64 -15.77 -0.05 9.18
N ILE A 65 -15.09 -1.14 8.83
CA ILE A 65 -15.47 -2.00 7.68
C ILE A 65 -16.91 -2.50 7.82
N GLY A 66 -17.33 -2.91 9.03
CA GLY A 66 -18.70 -3.32 9.32
C GLY A 66 -19.71 -2.18 9.14
N GLU A 67 -19.39 -0.96 9.57
CA GLU A 67 -20.25 0.22 9.45
C GLU A 67 -20.53 0.61 7.99
N ILE A 68 -19.51 0.48 7.12
CA ILE A 68 -19.66 0.73 5.67
C ILE A 68 -20.20 -0.49 4.91
N LYS A 69 -20.66 -1.53 5.62
CA LYS A 69 -21.21 -2.79 5.06
C LYS A 69 -20.22 -3.56 4.19
N GLY A 70 -18.93 -3.47 4.50
CA GLY A 70 -17.89 -4.31 3.94
C GLY A 70 -17.62 -5.55 4.79
N THR A 71 -16.72 -6.41 4.31
CA THR A 71 -16.21 -7.58 5.01
C THR A 71 -14.69 -7.59 4.96
N ALA A 72 -14.06 -7.99 6.07
CA ALA A 72 -12.63 -8.21 6.17
C ALA A 72 -12.36 -9.72 6.27
N HIS A 73 -11.37 -10.20 5.53
CA HIS A 73 -10.94 -11.60 5.53
C HIS A 73 -9.44 -11.65 5.78
N ASP A 74 -9.01 -12.48 6.72
CA ASP A 74 -7.59 -12.70 6.95
C ASP A 74 -6.98 -13.37 5.70
N VAL A 75 -5.73 -13.01 5.37
CA VAL A 75 -5.03 -13.53 4.18
C VAL A 75 -3.84 -14.34 4.65
N GLU A 76 -3.74 -15.58 4.19
CA GLU A 76 -2.53 -16.37 4.36
C GLU A 76 -1.46 -15.85 3.40
N ILE A 77 -0.46 -15.17 3.95
CA ILE A 77 0.72 -14.68 3.23
C ILE A 77 1.98 -15.33 3.79
N THR A 78 2.96 -15.56 2.93
CA THR A 78 4.28 -16.00 3.38
C THR A 78 5.05 -14.87 4.03
N GLU A 79 6.06 -15.19 4.85
CA GLU A 79 6.96 -14.19 5.43
C GLU A 79 7.67 -13.34 4.36
N GLU A 80 7.97 -13.91 3.20
CA GLU A 80 8.55 -13.19 2.07
C GLU A 80 7.57 -12.17 1.47
N GLN A 81 6.32 -12.55 1.29
CA GLN A 81 5.26 -11.64 0.85
C GLN A 81 5.02 -10.54 1.88
N LYS A 82 5.00 -10.89 3.17
CA LYS A 82 4.87 -9.91 4.27
C LYS A 82 6.01 -8.89 4.22
N ARG A 83 7.27 -9.33 4.09
CA ARG A 83 8.43 -8.44 3.93
C ARG A 83 8.29 -7.51 2.73
N THR A 84 7.85 -8.04 1.60
CA THR A 84 7.63 -7.25 0.38
C THR A 84 6.60 -6.14 0.60
N LEU A 85 5.47 -6.46 1.24
CA LEU A 85 4.41 -5.49 1.53
C LEU A 85 4.85 -4.42 2.54
N LEU A 86 5.68 -4.79 3.52
CA LEU A 86 6.27 -3.83 4.45
C LEU A 86 7.32 -2.93 3.78
N ALA A 87 8.02 -3.43 2.76
CA ALA A 87 8.94 -2.63 1.97
C ALA A 87 8.16 -1.61 1.12
N TYR A 88 7.03 -2.03 0.54
CA TYR A 88 6.11 -1.13 -0.15
C TYR A 88 5.61 -0.03 0.78
N LEU A 89 5.22 -0.38 2.02
CA LEU A 89 4.78 0.59 3.02
C LEU A 89 5.87 1.62 3.36
N SER A 90 7.12 1.19 3.46
CA SER A 90 8.25 2.07 3.75
C SER A 90 8.49 3.10 2.63
N ILE A 91 8.37 2.67 1.37
CA ILE A 91 8.47 3.57 0.20
C ILE A 91 7.24 4.46 0.10
N TYR A 92 6.05 3.91 0.36
CA TYR A 92 4.80 4.64 0.34
C TYR A 92 4.84 5.82 1.33
N ASP A 93 5.22 5.57 2.58
CA ASP A 93 5.37 6.61 3.62
C ASP A 93 6.41 7.66 3.23
N SER A 94 7.58 7.24 2.70
CA SER A 94 8.61 8.14 2.19
C SER A 94 8.06 9.09 1.10
N LEU A 95 7.34 8.56 0.12
CA LEU A 95 6.75 9.36 -0.95
C LEU A 95 5.60 10.24 -0.46
N ASN A 96 4.76 9.74 0.46
CA ASN A 96 3.62 10.48 1.00
C ASN A 96 4.05 11.79 1.67
N ARG A 97 5.20 11.79 2.36
CA ARG A 97 5.75 12.97 3.04
C ARG A 97 6.21 14.08 2.10
N THR A 98 6.45 13.78 0.81
CA THR A 98 7.02 14.73 -0.14
C THR A 98 6.00 15.39 -1.07
N ASP A 99 4.86 14.72 -1.35
CA ASP A 99 3.84 15.06 -2.38
C ASP A 99 4.43 15.63 -3.70
N LYS A 100 5.64 15.20 -4.04
CA LYS A 100 6.43 15.68 -5.18
C LYS A 100 7.01 14.50 -5.94
N TRP A 101 7.45 14.79 -7.16
CA TRP A 101 8.27 13.87 -7.93
C TRP A 101 9.63 13.74 -7.25
N THR A 102 10.01 12.52 -6.91
CA THR A 102 11.21 12.21 -6.13
C THR A 102 12.08 11.23 -6.91
N GLU A 103 13.36 11.60 -7.11
CA GLU A 103 14.35 10.72 -7.74
C GLU A 103 14.58 9.45 -6.90
N GLU A 104 14.88 8.33 -7.56
CA GLU A 104 15.14 7.03 -6.92
C GLU A 104 16.10 7.13 -5.71
N GLU A 105 17.21 7.85 -5.87
CA GLU A 105 18.23 8.05 -4.85
C GLU A 105 17.69 8.78 -3.61
N ASN A 106 16.80 9.76 -3.82
CA ASN A 106 16.22 10.56 -2.75
C ASN A 106 15.12 9.80 -1.99
N ILE A 107 14.43 8.85 -2.64
CA ILE A 107 13.42 8.00 -1.97
C ILE A 107 14.08 7.21 -0.86
N LYS A 108 15.26 6.64 -1.15
CA LYS A 108 16.06 5.89 -0.18
C LYS A 108 16.39 6.73 1.04
N ASP A 109 16.94 7.93 0.83
CA ASP A 109 17.37 8.81 1.92
C ASP A 109 16.21 9.32 2.79
N ALA A 110 14.99 9.32 2.26
CA ALA A 110 13.79 9.72 2.96
C ALA A 110 13.13 8.58 3.78
N ILE A 111 13.55 7.31 3.61
CA ILE A 111 13.02 6.18 4.38
C ILE A 111 13.49 6.28 5.83
N THR A 112 12.53 6.21 6.76
CA THR A 112 12.83 6.25 8.19
C THR A 112 13.35 4.89 8.65
N CYS A 113 14.56 4.87 9.23
CA CYS A 113 15.15 3.67 9.81
C CYS A 113 14.94 3.62 11.34
N PRO A 114 14.64 2.45 11.93
CA PRO A 114 14.40 1.17 11.26
C PRO A 114 13.09 1.22 10.47
N CYS A 115 13.12 0.74 9.21
CA CYS A 115 11.96 0.75 8.33
C CYS A 115 10.94 -0.31 8.77
N TYR A 116 9.70 -0.21 8.28
CA TYR A 116 8.63 -1.14 8.65
C TYR A 116 8.94 -2.60 8.29
N ALA A 117 9.75 -2.80 7.25
CA ALA A 117 10.20 -4.13 6.82
C ALA A 117 11.37 -4.68 7.64
N LEU A 118 12.01 -3.87 8.49
CA LEU A 118 13.15 -4.23 9.32
C LEU A 118 14.29 -4.92 8.54
N LEU A 119 14.46 -4.56 7.26
CA LEU A 119 15.35 -5.24 6.31
C LEU A 119 16.83 -5.20 6.73
N CYS A 120 17.23 -4.21 7.51
CA CYS A 120 18.57 -4.09 8.07
C CYS A 120 18.77 -4.81 9.41
N ASN A 121 17.69 -5.12 10.14
CA ASN A 121 17.78 -5.68 11.50
C ASN A 121 17.75 -7.22 11.52
N GLN A 122 17.42 -7.87 10.41
CA GLN A 122 17.36 -9.33 10.30
C GLN A 122 18.65 -9.97 9.78
N LEU A 123 19.60 -9.15 9.32
CA LEU A 123 20.89 -9.60 8.81
C LEU A 123 21.96 -9.01 9.71
N GLU A 124 22.95 -9.80 10.13
CA GLU A 124 24.17 -9.31 10.77
C GLU A 124 25.06 -8.51 9.78
N ASP A 125 24.48 -8.02 8.69
CA ASP A 125 25.14 -7.34 7.58
C ASP A 125 25.00 -5.81 7.70
N GLU A 126 26.02 -5.10 7.23
CA GLU A 126 26.06 -3.63 7.20
C GLU A 126 25.20 -3.02 6.07
N GLU A 127 24.63 -3.85 5.19
CA GLU A 127 23.90 -3.42 3.98
C GLU A 127 22.39 -3.68 4.06
N CYS A 128 21.60 -2.68 3.69
CA CYS A 128 20.14 -2.79 3.67
C CYS A 128 19.68 -3.60 2.46
N GLN A 129 18.89 -4.67 2.63
CA GLN A 129 18.36 -5.44 1.50
C GLN A 129 17.53 -4.57 0.52
N LEU A 130 16.91 -3.50 1.02
CA LEU A 130 16.20 -2.54 0.18
C LEU A 130 17.13 -1.95 -0.90
N ASP A 131 18.43 -1.83 -0.67
CA ASP A 131 19.37 -1.25 -1.62
C ASP A 131 19.49 -2.10 -2.89
N ALA A 132 19.47 -3.43 -2.75
CA ALA A 132 19.50 -4.34 -3.88
C ALA A 132 18.15 -4.38 -4.62
N ASP A 133 17.06 -4.30 -3.86
CA ASP A 133 15.71 -4.60 -4.37
C ASP A 133 14.89 -3.35 -4.75
N LEU A 134 15.36 -2.12 -4.44
CA LEU A 134 14.59 -0.88 -4.60
C LEU A 134 14.01 -0.71 -6.01
N LYS A 135 14.81 -0.94 -7.05
CA LYS A 135 14.35 -0.83 -8.45
C LYS A 135 13.24 -1.81 -8.78
N GLN A 136 13.37 -3.05 -8.31
CA GLN A 136 12.37 -4.07 -8.52
C GLN A 136 11.08 -3.69 -7.80
N ILE A 137 11.18 -3.27 -6.54
CA ILE A 137 10.04 -2.86 -5.73
C ILE A 137 9.31 -1.66 -6.37
N LEU A 138 10.03 -0.63 -6.81
CA LEU A 138 9.44 0.53 -7.49
C LEU A 138 8.71 0.12 -8.77
N SER A 139 9.29 -0.79 -9.56
CA SER A 139 8.66 -1.34 -10.76
C SER A 139 7.36 -2.10 -10.45
N GLU A 140 7.37 -2.92 -9.39
CA GLU A 140 6.18 -3.66 -8.93
C GLU A 140 5.09 -2.71 -8.41
N MET A 141 5.46 -1.70 -7.62
CA MET A 141 4.51 -0.69 -7.12
C MET A 141 3.90 0.14 -8.27
N CYS A 142 4.66 0.44 -9.32
CA CYS A 142 4.13 1.04 -10.54
C CYS A 142 3.12 0.11 -11.24
N THR A 143 3.47 -1.16 -11.38
CA THR A 143 2.61 -2.19 -12.00
C THR A 143 1.30 -2.36 -11.23
N ASN A 144 1.36 -2.30 -9.89
CA ASN A 144 0.22 -2.38 -9.00
C ASN A 144 -0.57 -1.06 -8.90
N GLY A 145 -0.12 0.00 -9.57
CA GLY A 145 -0.81 1.29 -9.63
C GLY A 145 -0.78 2.10 -8.33
N VAL A 146 0.13 1.80 -7.41
CA VAL A 146 0.31 2.52 -6.14
C VAL A 146 1.07 3.83 -6.38
N ILE A 147 2.09 3.77 -7.24
CA ILE A 147 2.94 4.90 -7.60
C ILE A 147 2.96 5.06 -9.12
N GLU A 148 3.38 6.23 -9.58
CA GLU A 148 3.64 6.49 -10.99
C GLU A 148 5.06 7.06 -11.16
N TYR A 149 5.61 6.87 -12.36
CA TYR A 149 6.95 7.33 -12.69
C TYR A 149 6.94 8.21 -13.93
N LYS A 150 7.97 9.05 -14.05
CA LYS A 150 8.34 9.75 -15.28
C LYS A 150 9.86 9.79 -15.41
N ILE A 151 10.32 10.14 -16.59
CA ILE A 151 11.74 10.40 -16.85
C ILE A 151 11.94 11.92 -16.87
N SER A 152 12.86 12.42 -16.04
CA SER A 152 13.23 13.84 -15.99
C SER A 152 13.92 14.29 -17.28
N ALA A 153 14.08 15.60 -17.47
CA ALA A 153 14.81 16.13 -18.62
C ALA A 153 16.28 15.67 -18.66
N GLU A 154 16.83 15.26 -17.51
CA GLU A 154 18.19 14.74 -17.36
C GLU A 154 18.28 13.21 -17.54
N GLY A 155 17.16 12.55 -17.86
CA GLY A 155 17.12 11.10 -18.08
C GLY A 155 17.00 10.26 -16.79
N LYS A 156 16.71 10.89 -15.64
CA LYS A 156 16.55 10.21 -14.36
C LYS A 156 15.11 9.77 -14.13
N TYR A 157 14.92 8.65 -13.42
CA TYR A 157 13.59 8.20 -13.01
C TYR A 157 13.13 8.96 -11.76
N GLU A 158 11.95 9.56 -11.85
CA GLU A 158 11.27 10.22 -10.73
C GLU A 158 9.94 9.51 -10.47
N TYR A 159 9.60 9.32 -9.20
CA TYR A 159 8.39 8.63 -8.77
C TYR A 159 7.54 9.51 -7.85
N ARG A 160 6.24 9.25 -7.79
CA ARG A 160 5.32 9.82 -6.79
C ARG A 160 4.15 8.89 -6.53
N LEU A 161 3.42 9.09 -5.43
CA LEU A 161 2.15 8.40 -5.21
C LEU A 161 1.15 8.75 -6.32
N LYS A 162 0.43 7.75 -6.79
CA LYS A 162 -0.64 7.96 -7.77
C LYS A 162 -1.83 8.63 -7.08
N LYS A 163 -2.30 9.74 -7.62
CA LYS A 163 -3.52 10.40 -7.09
C LYS A 163 -4.74 9.60 -7.53
N THR A 164 -5.58 9.23 -6.58
CA THR A 164 -6.84 8.52 -6.86
C THR A 164 -7.88 9.55 -7.30
N ASP A 165 -8.25 9.53 -8.59
CA ASP A 165 -9.38 10.30 -9.14
C ASP A 165 -10.75 9.70 -8.79
#